data_AF-A0A5C7FU61-F1
#
_entry.id   AF-A0A5C7FU61-F1
#
_cell.length_a   1.000
_cell.length_b   1.000
_cell.length_c   1.000
_cell.angle_alpha   90.00
_cell.angle_beta   90.00
_cell.angle_gamma   90.00
#
_symmetry.space_group_name_H-M   'P 1'
#
loop_
_entity.id
_entity.type
_entity.pdbx_description
1 polymer ?
#
loop_
_entity_poly.entity_id
_entity_poly.type
_entity_poly.pdbx_seq_one_letter_code
_entity_poly.pdbx_strand_id
1 'polypeptide(L)'
;MQLNALIERLHLLQSQARWPESKTLLETYLADHPDEPIAQLYYVNTLSNMGEKERARELVGPLLSEHPDNPMVLRLAAIIELNDGKPKIAEQFAGQLMEMDAEDDDAYTLMAKAKLDQRNYDAALHYVDEALAVNPQNTEALNMKIYIGGFLGKTDTDDTISEALHINPEDSSTIANHGYQLLRNGKVDEALERLKYALSLNPTDQLARFAMLEALKARFWPYRMYFKYQEAMSKLSGGASFGIMIGLWFGVNFLNRQAVSNPEYAPYIMPLVYIMVFLFLLTWIIDPLMNFYLLTNKYGRLLLDKDDKLMASLVGGSLGLALLSGIAWLATGFSTFQLFAAAFVMLTIPLGSFLRPKRKQPRLLLTIYTAALVGFALIGIPAGSSLLINLALFGLLAYQFIINGMMAREHGRTFGE
;
A
#
# COMPACT_ATOMS: atom_id res chain seq x y z
N MET A 1 -26.19 -10.85 29.75
CA MET A 1 -24.90 -10.38 30.32
C MET A 1 -25.08 -8.92 30.73
N GLN A 2 -24.51 -8.42 31.82
CA GLN A 2 -24.64 -6.99 32.17
C GLN A 2 -23.76 -6.13 31.25
N LEU A 3 -24.18 -4.89 30.95
CA LEU A 3 -23.49 -3.98 30.02
C LEU A 3 -22.02 -3.73 30.41
N ASN A 4 -21.73 -3.52 31.70
CA ASN A 4 -20.35 -3.28 32.15
C ASN A 4 -19.45 -4.50 31.89
N ALA A 5 -19.95 -5.72 32.14
CA ALA A 5 -19.22 -6.94 31.86
C ALA A 5 -19.04 -7.18 30.33
N LEU A 6 -19.98 -6.71 29.51
CA LEU A 6 -19.81 -6.66 28.06
C LEU A 6 -18.64 -5.75 27.69
N ILE A 7 -18.65 -4.51 28.16
CA ILE A 7 -17.66 -3.48 27.83
C ILE A 7 -16.25 -3.93 28.23
N GLU A 8 -16.06 -4.44 29.45
CA GLU A 8 -14.75 -4.96 29.90
C GLU A 8 -14.23 -6.07 28.98
N ARG A 9 -15.11 -7.01 28.61
CA ARG A 9 -14.75 -8.09 27.70
C ARG A 9 -14.46 -7.59 26.29
N LEU A 10 -15.19 -6.58 25.82
CA LEU A 10 -14.95 -5.95 24.53
C LEU A 10 -13.61 -5.23 24.50
N HIS A 11 -13.25 -4.47 25.54
CA HIS A 11 -11.93 -3.85 25.64
C HIS A 11 -10.81 -4.88 25.56
N LEU A 12 -10.96 -6.01 26.25
CA LEU A 12 -9.96 -7.10 26.16
C LEU A 12 -9.88 -7.70 24.76
N LEU A 13 -11.03 -7.97 24.12
CA LEU A 13 -11.05 -8.55 22.77
C LEU A 13 -10.50 -7.58 21.72
N GLN A 14 -10.87 -6.31 21.79
CA GLN A 14 -10.46 -5.28 20.84
C GLN A 14 -8.99 -4.89 21.03
N SER A 15 -8.48 -4.80 22.26
CA SER A 15 -7.04 -4.59 22.53
C SER A 15 -6.17 -5.73 22.00
N GLN A 16 -6.71 -6.95 21.91
CA GLN A 16 -6.04 -8.11 21.30
C GLN A 16 -6.31 -8.24 19.79
N ALA A 17 -6.96 -7.27 19.15
CA ALA A 17 -7.39 -7.31 17.76
C ALA A 17 -8.23 -8.56 17.40
N ARG A 18 -8.95 -9.13 18.37
CA ARG A 18 -9.83 -10.31 18.20
C ARG A 18 -11.22 -9.87 17.72
N TRP A 19 -11.23 -9.15 16.60
CA TRP A 19 -12.43 -8.55 16.01
C TRP A 19 -13.56 -9.54 15.70
N PRO A 20 -13.31 -10.75 15.16
CA PRO A 20 -14.39 -11.72 14.90
C PRO A 20 -15.13 -12.15 16.17
N GLU A 21 -14.40 -12.33 17.27
CA GLU A 21 -15.00 -12.71 18.56
C GLU A 21 -15.75 -11.56 19.20
N SER A 22 -15.21 -10.33 19.08
CA SER A 22 -15.92 -9.12 19.47
C SER A 22 -17.24 -9.00 18.71
N LYS A 23 -17.24 -9.29 17.39
CA LYS A 23 -18.42 -9.25 16.54
C LYS A 23 -19.48 -10.25 17.02
N THR A 24 -19.11 -11.51 17.20
CA THR A 24 -20.06 -12.55 17.67
C THR A 24 -20.64 -12.21 19.04
N LEU A 25 -19.82 -11.68 19.96
CA LEU A 25 -20.28 -11.27 21.28
C LEU A 25 -21.30 -10.12 21.20
N LEU A 26 -21.04 -9.13 20.35
CA LEU A 26 -21.93 -7.99 20.12
C LEU A 26 -23.22 -8.40 19.41
N GLU A 27 -23.15 -9.24 18.38
CA GLU A 27 -24.34 -9.77 17.69
C GLU A 27 -25.25 -10.55 18.65
N THR A 28 -24.65 -11.31 19.58
CA THR A 28 -25.42 -12.04 20.59
C THR A 28 -26.09 -11.08 21.58
N TYR A 29 -25.38 -10.06 22.04
CA TYR A 29 -25.92 -9.10 23.01
C TYR A 29 -26.99 -8.19 22.41
N LEU A 30 -26.75 -7.66 21.21
CA LEU A 30 -27.67 -6.79 20.49
C LEU A 30 -28.94 -7.52 20.01
N ALA A 31 -28.93 -8.86 19.94
CA ALA A 31 -30.15 -9.63 19.67
C ALA A 31 -31.20 -9.47 20.78
N ASP A 32 -30.77 -9.37 22.04
CA ASP A 32 -31.63 -9.18 23.21
C ASP A 32 -31.82 -7.69 23.57
N HIS A 33 -30.88 -6.84 23.16
CA HIS A 33 -30.83 -5.41 23.48
C HIS A 33 -30.56 -4.56 22.21
N PRO A 34 -31.50 -4.51 21.24
CA PRO A 34 -31.25 -3.93 19.93
C PRO A 34 -30.95 -2.43 19.99
N ASP A 35 -31.52 -1.71 20.96
CA ASP A 35 -31.45 -0.25 21.07
C ASP A 35 -30.37 0.24 22.04
N GLU A 36 -29.46 -0.63 22.51
CA GLU A 36 -28.41 -0.26 23.46
C GLU A 36 -27.30 0.55 22.76
N PRO A 37 -27.21 1.89 22.95
CA PRO A 37 -26.40 2.76 22.08
C PRO A 37 -24.90 2.47 22.19
N ILE A 38 -24.43 2.18 23.41
CA ILE A 38 -23.02 1.88 23.65
C ILE A 38 -22.62 0.58 22.92
N ALA A 39 -23.44 -0.46 23.01
CA ALA A 39 -23.18 -1.72 22.31
C ALA A 39 -23.20 -1.55 20.79
N GLN A 40 -24.10 -0.72 20.26
CA GLN A 40 -24.11 -0.38 18.83
C GLN A 40 -22.82 0.33 18.39
N LEU A 41 -22.31 1.28 19.19
CA LEU A 41 -21.04 1.96 18.90
C LEU A 41 -19.86 0.98 18.84
N TYR A 42 -19.75 0.07 19.83
CA TYR A 42 -18.74 -0.97 19.80
C TYR A 42 -18.88 -1.89 18.58
N TYR A 43 -20.12 -2.18 18.16
CA TYR A 43 -20.40 -3.02 17.00
C TYR A 43 -19.97 -2.36 15.70
N VAL A 44 -20.31 -1.10 15.52
CA VAL A 44 -19.87 -0.30 14.37
C VAL A 44 -18.33 -0.19 14.34
N ASN A 45 -17.67 0.03 15.47
CA ASN A 45 -16.21 0.04 15.57
C ASN A 45 -15.59 -1.32 15.17
N THR A 46 -16.15 -2.42 15.67
CA THR A 46 -15.69 -3.77 15.32
C THR A 46 -15.86 -4.05 13.83
N LEU A 47 -17.01 -3.70 13.23
CA LEU A 47 -17.24 -3.87 11.79
C LEU A 47 -16.25 -3.04 10.96
N SER A 48 -15.98 -1.80 11.37
CA SER A 48 -14.98 -0.94 10.72
C SER A 48 -13.59 -1.60 10.71
N ASN A 49 -13.14 -2.12 11.86
CA ASN A 49 -11.85 -2.80 11.99
C ASN A 49 -11.78 -4.15 11.27
N MET A 50 -12.91 -4.82 11.05
CA MET A 50 -13.01 -6.03 10.22
C MET A 50 -13.00 -5.73 8.72
N GLY A 51 -13.04 -4.45 8.32
CA GLY A 51 -13.14 -4.05 6.92
C GLY A 51 -14.55 -4.21 6.33
N GLU A 52 -15.57 -4.45 7.16
CA GLU A 52 -16.99 -4.44 6.75
C GLU A 52 -17.51 -2.99 6.66
N LYS A 53 -16.83 -2.17 5.85
CA LYS A 53 -16.98 -0.71 5.79
C LYS A 53 -18.40 -0.27 5.44
N GLU A 54 -19.02 -0.93 4.46
CA GLU A 54 -20.37 -0.62 4.01
C GLU A 54 -21.38 -0.81 5.14
N ARG A 55 -21.26 -1.92 5.89
CA ARG A 55 -22.16 -2.22 7.01
C ARG A 55 -21.92 -1.30 8.20
N ALA A 56 -20.65 -0.97 8.50
CA ALA A 56 -20.32 0.01 9.53
C ALA A 56 -20.93 1.38 9.22
N ARG A 57 -20.86 1.83 7.97
CA ARG A 57 -21.48 3.08 7.52
C ARG A 57 -23.00 3.05 7.60
N GLU A 58 -23.63 1.97 7.17
CA GLU A 58 -25.10 1.83 7.24
C GLU A 58 -25.60 1.97 8.67
N LEU A 59 -24.83 1.47 9.65
CA LEU A 59 -25.19 1.50 11.06
C LEU A 59 -24.82 2.80 11.78
N VAL A 60 -23.77 3.52 11.34
CA VAL A 60 -23.41 4.81 11.96
C VAL A 60 -24.37 5.95 11.58
N GLY A 61 -25.04 5.86 10.42
CA GLY A 61 -25.97 6.88 9.92
C GLY A 61 -27.16 7.16 10.86
N PRO A 62 -27.91 6.13 11.32
CA PRO A 62 -28.96 6.29 12.31
C PRO A 62 -28.44 6.88 13.62
N LEU A 63 -27.31 6.38 14.13
CA LEU A 63 -26.67 6.88 15.35
C LEU A 63 -26.32 8.38 15.27
N LEU A 64 -25.79 8.83 14.13
CA LEU A 64 -25.53 10.25 13.87
C LEU A 64 -26.81 11.09 13.81
N SER A 65 -27.91 10.50 13.33
CA SER A 65 -29.19 11.21 13.20
C SER A 65 -29.90 11.37 14.55
N GLU A 66 -29.81 10.35 15.40
CA GLU A 66 -30.40 10.34 16.75
C GLU A 66 -29.55 11.11 17.77
N HIS A 67 -28.23 11.11 17.58
CA HIS A 67 -27.26 11.71 18.48
C HIS A 67 -26.21 12.56 17.74
N PRO A 68 -26.62 13.65 17.07
CA PRO A 68 -25.72 14.46 16.21
C PRO A 68 -24.57 15.11 16.98
N ASP A 69 -24.78 15.42 18.26
CA ASP A 69 -23.80 16.11 19.12
C ASP A 69 -23.11 15.14 20.09
N ASN A 70 -23.10 13.83 19.81
CA ASN A 70 -22.39 12.86 20.65
C ASN A 70 -20.95 12.67 20.15
N PRO A 71 -19.91 13.03 20.94
CA PRO A 71 -18.51 12.94 20.52
C PRO A 71 -18.09 11.53 20.10
N MET A 72 -18.59 10.48 20.75
CA MET A 72 -18.24 9.11 20.39
C MET A 72 -18.78 8.73 19.00
N VAL A 73 -19.99 9.18 18.66
CA VAL A 73 -20.61 8.91 17.36
C VAL A 73 -19.86 9.67 16.26
N LEU A 74 -19.54 10.95 16.49
CA LEU A 74 -18.78 11.79 15.56
C LEU A 74 -17.37 11.23 15.33
N ARG A 75 -16.68 10.81 16.39
CA ARG A 75 -15.34 10.18 16.31
C ARG A 75 -15.39 8.90 15.47
N LEU A 76 -16.40 8.06 15.71
CA LEU A 76 -16.57 6.82 14.96
C LEU A 76 -16.92 7.07 13.48
N ALA A 77 -17.77 8.05 13.21
CA ALA A 77 -18.08 8.49 11.85
C ALA A 77 -16.83 9.00 11.11
N ALA A 78 -16.01 9.82 11.77
CA ALA A 78 -14.73 10.27 11.21
C ALA A 78 -13.82 9.09 10.85
N ILE A 79 -13.64 8.13 11.75
CA ILE A 79 -12.82 6.92 11.52
C ILE A 79 -13.35 6.09 10.35
N ILE A 80 -14.66 5.89 10.25
CA ILE A 80 -15.27 5.13 9.13
C ILE A 80 -15.05 5.85 7.80
N GLU A 81 -15.21 7.16 7.78
CA GLU A 81 -14.99 7.95 6.57
C GLU A 81 -13.51 8.02 6.17
N LEU A 82 -12.57 8.05 7.12
CA LEU A 82 -11.14 7.84 6.86
C LEU A 82 -10.87 6.45 6.27
N ASN A 83 -11.43 5.41 6.89
CA ASN A 83 -11.25 4.03 6.43
C ASN A 83 -11.86 3.81 5.03
N ASP A 84 -12.91 4.52 4.63
CA ASP A 84 -13.44 4.51 3.27
C ASP A 84 -12.78 5.54 2.33
N GLY A 85 -11.72 6.20 2.82
CA GLY A 85 -10.95 7.25 2.21
C GLY A 85 -11.80 8.35 1.57
N LYS A 86 -12.69 8.87 2.41
CA LYS A 86 -13.39 10.14 2.23
C LYS A 86 -12.88 11.13 3.29
N PRO A 87 -11.59 11.51 3.24
CA PRO A 87 -10.98 12.31 4.29
C PRO A 87 -11.59 13.71 4.44
N LYS A 88 -12.22 14.24 3.37
CA LYS A 88 -12.95 15.52 3.45
C LYS A 88 -14.20 15.47 4.34
N ILE A 89 -14.86 14.32 4.39
CA ILE A 89 -16.02 14.14 5.28
C ILE A 89 -15.53 13.91 6.71
N ALA A 90 -14.47 13.11 6.88
CA ALA A 90 -13.83 12.93 8.18
C ALA A 90 -13.33 14.25 8.79
N GLU A 91 -12.78 15.14 7.97
CA GLU A 91 -12.38 16.50 8.37
C GLU A 91 -13.54 17.31 8.95
N GLN A 92 -14.77 17.16 8.42
CA GLN A 92 -15.94 17.87 8.96
C GLN A 92 -16.28 17.38 10.37
N PHE A 93 -16.29 16.07 10.58
CA PHE A 93 -16.55 15.48 11.90
C PHE A 93 -15.44 15.81 12.91
N ALA A 94 -14.18 15.77 12.48
CA ALA A 94 -13.05 16.18 13.32
C ALA A 94 -13.15 17.67 13.71
N GLY A 95 -13.55 18.54 12.77
CA GLY A 95 -13.79 19.96 13.05
C GLY A 95 -14.90 20.19 14.08
N GLN A 96 -16.02 19.46 13.96
CA GLN A 96 -17.10 19.51 14.94
C GLN A 96 -16.62 19.09 16.34
N LEU A 97 -15.84 18.01 16.45
CA LEU A 97 -15.26 17.59 17.73
C LEU A 97 -14.37 18.67 18.35
N MET A 98 -13.51 19.32 17.54
CA MET A 98 -12.66 20.42 18.00
C MET A 98 -13.46 21.66 18.45
N GLU A 99 -14.60 21.94 17.82
CA GLU A 99 -15.51 23.03 18.23
C GLU A 99 -16.23 22.71 19.54
N MET A 100 -16.53 21.44 19.80
CA MET A 100 -17.18 20.98 21.03
C MET A 100 -16.22 20.99 22.22
N ASP A 101 -14.97 20.58 22.01
CA ASP A 101 -13.95 20.53 23.03
C ASP A 101 -12.56 20.84 22.44
N ALA A 102 -12.02 22.00 22.82
CA ALA A 102 -10.69 22.44 22.39
C ALA A 102 -9.55 21.71 23.13
N GLU A 103 -9.86 20.94 24.18
CA GLU A 103 -8.90 20.10 24.91
C GLU A 103 -8.96 18.61 24.48
N ASP A 104 -9.73 18.27 23.43
CA ASP A 104 -9.80 16.91 22.87
C ASP A 104 -8.66 16.66 21.86
N ASP A 105 -7.54 16.10 22.34
CA ASP A 105 -6.38 15.77 21.52
C ASP A 105 -6.66 14.71 20.44
N ASP A 106 -7.65 13.83 20.64
CA ASP A 106 -8.08 12.87 19.62
C ASP A 106 -8.76 13.57 18.44
N ALA A 107 -9.48 14.68 18.67
CA ALA A 107 -10.12 15.46 17.61
C ALA A 107 -9.07 16.07 16.65
N TYR A 108 -8.01 16.68 17.21
CA TYR A 108 -6.86 17.18 16.44
C TYR A 108 -6.13 16.04 15.72
N THR A 109 -5.98 14.89 16.36
CA THR A 109 -5.37 13.70 15.76
C THR A 109 -6.18 13.16 14.57
N LEU A 110 -7.52 13.15 14.67
CA LEU A 110 -8.39 12.81 13.54
C LEU A 110 -8.28 13.81 12.39
N MET A 111 -8.20 15.11 12.70
CA MET A 111 -7.98 16.15 11.70
C MET A 111 -6.63 15.94 10.98
N ALA A 112 -5.58 15.63 11.73
CA ALA A 112 -4.27 15.30 11.18
C ALA A 112 -4.32 14.10 10.22
N LYS A 113 -5.00 12.99 10.59
CA LYS A 113 -5.23 11.84 9.70
C LYS A 113 -5.93 12.27 8.41
N ALA A 114 -7.00 13.06 8.54
CA ALA A 114 -7.74 13.55 7.38
C ALA A 114 -6.88 14.39 6.44
N LYS A 115 -5.99 15.24 6.97
CA LYS A 115 -5.04 16.02 6.15
C LYS A 115 -3.94 15.15 5.54
N LEU A 116 -3.48 14.14 6.26
CA LEU A 116 -2.48 13.17 5.78
C LEU A 116 -3.00 12.38 4.57
N ASP A 117 -4.23 11.87 4.66
CA ASP A 117 -4.91 11.16 3.56
C ASP A 117 -5.12 12.04 2.33
N GLN A 118 -5.33 13.35 2.57
CA GLN A 118 -5.40 14.36 1.50
C GLN A 118 -4.02 14.74 0.93
N ARG A 119 -2.93 14.14 1.41
CA ARG A 119 -1.53 14.47 1.10
C ARG A 119 -1.15 15.91 1.42
N ASN A 120 -1.89 16.56 2.33
CA ASN A 120 -1.54 17.87 2.84
C ASN A 120 -0.66 17.72 4.07
N TYR A 121 0.60 17.32 3.84
CA TYR A 121 1.53 16.94 4.89
C TYR A 121 1.86 18.08 5.86
N ASP A 122 1.96 19.32 5.37
CA ASP A 122 2.25 20.48 6.22
C ASP A 122 1.06 20.78 7.16
N ALA A 123 -0.18 20.70 6.66
CA ALA A 123 -1.37 20.84 7.52
C ALA A 123 -1.52 19.65 8.48
N ALA A 124 -1.21 18.43 8.05
CA ALA A 124 -1.22 17.27 8.92
C ALA A 124 -0.25 17.45 10.10
N LEU A 125 0.99 17.89 9.84
CA LEU A 125 1.96 18.20 10.90
C LEU A 125 1.46 19.31 11.84
N HIS A 126 0.85 20.37 11.31
CA HIS A 126 0.28 21.42 12.15
C HIS A 126 -0.74 20.87 13.16
N TYR A 127 -1.70 20.05 12.72
CA TYR A 127 -2.68 19.47 13.64
C TYR A 127 -2.10 18.40 14.57
N VAL A 128 -1.05 17.69 14.15
CA VAL A 128 -0.28 16.82 15.06
C VAL A 128 0.38 17.64 16.17
N ASP A 129 0.99 18.78 15.83
CA ASP A 129 1.62 19.65 16.83
C ASP A 129 0.57 20.27 17.78
N GLU A 130 -0.62 20.62 17.30
CA GLU A 130 -1.73 21.07 18.15
C GLU A 130 -2.21 19.94 19.09
N ALA A 131 -2.37 18.71 18.59
CA ALA A 131 -2.72 17.56 19.43
C ALA A 131 -1.68 17.34 20.56
N LEU A 132 -0.40 17.47 20.24
CA LEU A 132 0.70 17.32 21.20
C LEU A 132 0.83 18.53 22.15
N ALA A 133 0.36 19.70 21.75
CA ALA A 133 0.29 20.87 22.63
C ALA A 133 -0.78 20.69 23.71
N VAL A 134 -1.91 20.07 23.37
CA VAL A 134 -2.97 19.68 24.31
C VAL A 134 -2.52 18.51 25.18
N ASN A 135 -2.01 17.44 24.57
CA ASN A 135 -1.54 16.25 25.26
C ASN A 135 -0.17 15.78 24.70
N PRO A 136 0.94 16.14 25.36
CA PRO A 136 2.28 15.74 24.93
C PRO A 136 2.50 14.22 24.91
N GLN A 137 1.67 13.45 25.61
CA GLN A 137 1.79 12.00 25.70
C GLN A 137 0.88 11.25 24.72
N ASN A 138 0.18 11.95 23.82
CA ASN A 138 -0.63 11.29 22.80
C ASN A 138 0.26 10.45 21.87
N THR A 139 0.22 9.14 22.09
CA THR A 139 1.07 8.17 21.38
C THR A 139 0.74 8.11 19.89
N GLU A 140 -0.52 8.31 19.51
CA GLU A 140 -0.94 8.31 18.12
C GLU A 140 -0.42 9.56 17.37
N ALA A 141 -0.53 10.74 17.98
CA ALA A 141 0.01 11.98 17.44
C ALA A 141 1.55 11.93 17.32
N LEU A 142 2.26 11.41 18.33
CA LEU A 142 3.71 11.19 18.27
C LEU A 142 4.08 10.25 17.12
N ASN A 143 3.35 9.14 16.96
CA ASN A 143 3.56 8.20 15.86
C ASN A 143 3.36 8.84 14.48
N MET A 144 2.34 9.70 14.32
CA MET A 144 2.16 10.46 13.08
C MET A 144 3.29 11.46 12.83
N LYS A 145 3.74 12.16 13.87
CA LYS A 145 4.87 13.10 13.76
C LYS A 145 6.12 12.39 13.24
N ILE A 146 6.43 11.21 13.78
CA ILE A 146 7.56 10.38 13.32
C ILE A 146 7.35 9.96 11.86
N TYR A 147 6.18 9.45 11.51
CA TYR A 147 5.87 8.97 10.16
C TYR A 147 5.98 10.09 9.11
N ILE A 148 5.32 11.22 9.34
CA ILE A 148 5.27 12.36 8.42
C ILE A 148 6.63 13.05 8.37
N GLY A 149 7.26 13.24 9.52
CA GLY A 149 8.59 13.82 9.65
C GLY A 149 9.65 13.06 8.86
N GLY A 150 9.68 11.73 9.03
CA GLY A 150 10.57 10.85 8.27
C GLY A 150 10.22 10.78 6.78
N PHE A 151 8.94 10.94 6.44
CA PHE A 151 8.52 11.02 5.03
C PHE A 151 9.05 12.29 4.39
N LEU A 152 8.83 13.46 5.01
CA LEU A 152 9.26 14.74 4.45
C LEU A 152 10.78 14.94 4.50
N GLY A 153 11.49 14.26 5.42
CA GLY A 153 12.91 14.51 5.69
C GLY A 153 13.15 15.89 6.30
N LYS A 154 12.13 16.46 6.96
CA LYS A 154 12.14 17.82 7.52
C LYS A 154 12.39 17.87 9.03
N THR A 155 12.36 16.75 9.74
CA THR A 155 12.46 16.71 11.21
C THR A 155 13.55 15.77 11.67
N ASP A 156 14.21 16.16 12.77
CA ASP A 156 14.95 15.23 13.61
C ASP A 156 13.93 14.34 14.34
N THR A 157 13.53 13.25 13.70
CA THR A 157 12.55 12.32 14.28
C THR A 157 13.13 11.54 15.45
N ASP A 158 14.45 11.53 15.63
CA ASP A 158 15.11 10.70 16.64
C ASP A 158 14.74 11.16 18.05
N ASP A 159 14.54 12.48 18.25
CA ASP A 159 14.01 13.04 19.49
C ASP A 159 12.56 12.59 19.74
N THR A 160 11.69 12.70 18.73
CA THR A 160 10.28 12.27 18.86
C THR A 160 10.14 10.76 19.05
N ILE A 161 10.99 9.96 18.40
CA ILE A 161 11.07 8.50 18.63
C ILE A 161 11.48 8.22 20.07
N SER A 162 12.48 8.95 20.56
CA SER A 162 13.01 8.78 21.92
C SER A 162 11.96 9.16 22.98
N GLU A 163 11.21 10.23 22.76
CA GLU A 163 10.07 10.66 23.59
C GLU A 163 8.95 9.61 23.59
N ALA A 164 8.50 9.16 22.42
CA ALA A 164 7.45 8.16 22.29
C ALA A 164 7.83 6.83 22.97
N LEU A 165 9.07 6.37 22.80
CA LEU A 165 9.58 5.16 23.45
C LEU A 165 9.85 5.35 24.96
N HIS A 166 10.02 6.59 25.44
CA HIS A 166 10.08 6.85 26.88
C HIS A 166 8.69 6.73 27.53
N ILE A 167 7.65 7.21 26.84
CA ILE A 167 6.25 7.09 27.30
C ILE A 167 5.79 5.64 27.28
N ASN A 168 6.01 4.93 26.16
CA ASN A 168 5.69 3.52 26.02
C ASN A 168 6.81 2.74 25.31
N PRO A 169 7.71 2.09 26.06
CA PRO A 169 8.85 1.35 25.50
C PRO A 169 8.46 0.16 24.61
N GLU A 170 7.26 -0.39 24.77
CA GLU A 170 6.76 -1.56 24.04
C GLU A 170 5.62 -1.22 23.06
N ASP A 171 5.48 0.06 22.69
CA ASP A 171 4.54 0.46 21.64
C ASP A 171 4.99 -0.09 20.28
N SER A 172 4.28 -1.08 19.75
CA SER A 172 4.65 -1.75 18.50
C SER A 172 4.71 -0.76 17.34
N SER A 173 3.80 0.21 17.30
CA SER A 173 3.68 1.19 16.22
C SER A 173 4.83 2.20 16.24
N THR A 174 5.27 2.65 17.41
CA THR A 174 6.46 3.50 17.56
C THR A 174 7.72 2.76 17.11
N ILE A 175 7.87 1.50 17.54
CA ILE A 175 9.02 0.67 17.12
C ILE A 175 8.98 0.41 15.61
N ALA A 176 7.79 0.21 15.04
CA ALA A 176 7.59 0.04 13.60
C ALA A 176 7.93 1.32 12.81
N ASN A 177 7.48 2.48 13.29
CA ASN A 177 7.81 3.79 12.74
C ASN A 177 9.32 4.02 12.74
N HIS A 178 10.01 3.70 13.84
CA HIS A 178 11.47 3.78 13.90
C HIS A 178 12.14 2.81 12.89
N GLY A 179 11.67 1.56 12.81
CA GLY A 179 12.14 0.60 11.81
C GLY A 179 11.95 1.11 10.37
N TYR A 180 10.84 1.77 10.08
CA TYR A 180 10.56 2.34 8.76
C TYR A 180 11.44 3.58 8.47
N GLN A 181 11.70 4.41 9.48
CA GLN A 181 12.68 5.51 9.42
C GLN A 181 14.08 4.99 9.07
N LEU A 182 14.56 3.95 9.76
CA LEU A 182 15.84 3.30 9.47
C LEU A 182 15.91 2.77 8.03
N LEU A 183 14.81 2.20 7.53
CA LEU A 183 14.71 1.74 6.15
C LEU A 183 14.86 2.90 5.15
N ARG A 184 14.16 4.03 5.38
CA ARG A 184 14.28 5.25 4.55
C ARG A 184 15.71 5.80 4.55
N ASN A 185 16.39 5.73 5.70
CA ASN A 185 17.79 6.12 5.85
C ASN A 185 18.78 5.11 5.22
N GLY A 186 18.28 3.97 4.70
CA GLY A 186 19.09 2.94 4.05
C GLY A 186 19.76 1.97 5.03
N LYS A 187 19.46 2.06 6.33
CA LYS A 187 19.93 1.17 7.39
C LYS A 187 19.08 -0.11 7.42
N VAL A 188 19.17 -0.90 6.35
CA VAL A 188 18.25 -2.04 6.10
C VAL A 188 18.35 -3.11 7.19
N ASP A 189 19.54 -3.48 7.66
CA ASP A 189 19.67 -4.54 8.66
C ASP A 189 19.15 -4.10 10.05
N GLU A 190 19.42 -2.86 10.47
CA GLU A 190 18.85 -2.29 11.71
C GLU A 190 17.31 -2.21 11.63
N ALA A 191 16.78 -1.81 10.45
CA ALA A 191 15.34 -1.78 10.21
C ALA A 191 14.72 -3.18 10.39
N LEU A 192 15.32 -4.22 9.81
CA LEU A 192 14.84 -5.61 9.94
C LEU A 192 14.80 -6.07 11.40
N GLU A 193 15.80 -5.72 12.21
CA GLU A 193 15.81 -6.07 13.63
C GLU A 193 14.70 -5.36 14.41
N ARG A 194 14.52 -4.06 14.20
CA ARG A 194 13.46 -3.27 14.85
C ARG A 194 12.07 -3.73 14.45
N LEU A 195 11.85 -3.97 13.16
CA LEU A 195 10.55 -4.44 12.63
C LEU A 195 10.21 -5.85 13.11
N LYS A 196 11.21 -6.72 13.24
CA LYS A 196 11.02 -8.04 13.85
C LYS A 196 10.58 -7.93 15.31
N TYR A 197 11.13 -6.99 16.07
CA TYR A 197 10.71 -6.76 17.45
C TYR A 197 9.28 -6.20 17.53
N ALA A 198 8.94 -5.20 16.70
CA ALA A 198 7.56 -4.70 16.59
C ALA A 198 6.55 -5.81 16.30
N LEU A 199 6.86 -6.69 15.32
CA LEU A 199 6.01 -7.83 14.97
C LEU A 199 5.95 -8.93 16.04
N SER A 200 6.93 -8.98 16.95
CA SER A 200 6.89 -9.91 18.08
C SER A 200 5.95 -9.41 19.20
N LEU A 201 5.80 -8.09 19.34
CA LEU A 201 4.88 -7.46 20.27
C LEU A 201 3.45 -7.46 19.71
N ASN A 202 3.30 -7.07 18.44
CA ASN A 202 2.03 -7.06 17.74
C ASN A 202 2.18 -7.66 16.31
N PRO A 203 1.84 -8.94 16.14
CA PRO A 203 1.91 -9.61 14.83
C PRO A 203 0.96 -9.05 13.77
N THR A 204 -0.04 -8.26 14.15
CA THR A 204 -1.03 -7.68 13.24
C THR A 204 -0.77 -6.20 12.92
N ASP A 205 0.29 -5.60 13.47
CA ASP A 205 0.71 -4.23 13.15
C ASP A 205 0.98 -4.10 11.65
N GLN A 206 0.13 -3.33 10.97
CA GLN A 206 0.13 -3.23 9.51
C GLN A 206 1.39 -2.55 9.00
N LEU A 207 1.80 -1.45 9.65
CA LEU A 207 3.01 -0.73 9.30
C LEU A 207 4.24 -1.61 9.48
N ALA A 208 4.34 -2.34 10.61
CA ALA A 208 5.45 -3.24 10.86
C ALA A 208 5.54 -4.34 9.79
N ARG A 209 4.41 -4.92 9.39
CA ARG A 209 4.36 -5.95 8.33
C ARG A 209 4.77 -5.39 6.99
N PHE A 210 4.22 -4.24 6.60
CA PHE A 210 4.55 -3.53 5.36
C PHE A 210 6.04 -3.17 5.32
N ALA A 211 6.54 -2.47 6.33
CA ALA A 211 7.92 -2.04 6.40
C ALA A 211 8.89 -3.23 6.45
N MET A 212 8.52 -4.34 7.11
CA MET A 212 9.34 -5.57 7.12
C MET A 212 9.45 -6.18 5.72
N LEU A 213 8.34 -6.21 4.98
CA LEU A 213 8.29 -6.71 3.61
C LEU A 213 9.17 -5.84 2.71
N GLU A 214 9.04 -4.52 2.81
CA GLU A 214 9.89 -3.56 2.08
C GLU A 214 11.37 -3.67 2.46
N ALA A 215 11.69 -3.84 3.74
CA ALA A 215 13.06 -4.03 4.22
C ALA A 215 13.69 -5.33 3.71
N LEU A 216 12.91 -6.43 3.65
CA LEU A 216 13.39 -7.70 3.10
C LEU A 216 13.70 -7.57 1.60
N LYS A 217 12.83 -6.91 0.84
CA LYS A 217 13.09 -6.61 -0.58
C LYS A 217 14.30 -5.68 -0.75
N ALA A 218 14.43 -4.70 0.13
CA ALA A 218 15.54 -3.74 0.17
C ALA A 218 16.91 -4.38 0.47
N ARG A 219 17.00 -5.67 0.84
CA ARG A 219 18.30 -6.37 0.82
C ARG A 219 18.90 -6.38 -0.59
N PHE A 220 18.06 -6.46 -1.61
CA PHE A 220 18.45 -6.35 -3.02
C PHE A 220 18.68 -4.88 -3.41
N TRP A 221 19.92 -4.54 -3.81
CA TRP A 221 20.29 -3.14 -4.05
C TRP A 221 19.47 -2.41 -5.14
N PRO A 222 19.03 -3.05 -6.26
CA PRO A 222 18.17 -2.39 -7.23
C PRO A 222 16.80 -2.04 -6.64
N TYR A 223 16.29 -2.89 -5.73
CA TYR A 223 15.06 -2.59 -5.02
C TYR A 223 15.21 -1.36 -4.12
N ARG A 224 16.36 -1.19 -3.43
CA ARG A 224 16.60 0.02 -2.62
C ARG A 224 16.51 1.30 -3.45
N MET A 225 17.07 1.27 -4.66
CA MET A 225 17.02 2.40 -5.58
C MET A 225 15.59 2.67 -6.04
N TYR A 226 14.84 1.61 -6.36
CA TYR A 226 13.42 1.70 -6.69
C TYR A 226 12.60 2.26 -5.53
N PHE A 227 12.80 1.76 -4.31
CA PHE A 227 12.12 2.24 -3.10
C PHE A 227 12.35 3.73 -2.86
N LYS A 228 13.61 4.19 -2.95
CA LYS A 228 13.93 5.63 -2.85
C LYS A 228 13.27 6.45 -3.96
N TYR A 229 13.25 5.94 -5.19
CA TYR A 229 12.54 6.57 -6.30
C TYR A 229 11.03 6.66 -6.03
N GLN A 230 10.41 5.60 -5.54
CA GLN A 230 8.98 5.56 -5.22
C GLN A 230 8.63 6.55 -4.10
N GLU A 231 9.44 6.61 -3.05
CA GLU A 231 9.32 7.58 -1.95
C GLU A 231 9.48 9.04 -2.45
N ALA A 232 10.41 9.30 -3.37
CA ALA A 232 10.53 10.62 -3.98
C ALA A 232 9.30 10.95 -4.85
N MET A 233 8.82 9.97 -5.62
CA MET A 233 7.69 10.14 -6.53
C MET A 233 6.36 10.34 -5.80
N SER A 234 6.19 9.72 -4.63
CA SER A 234 4.95 9.82 -3.84
C SER A 234 4.75 11.21 -3.22
N LYS A 235 5.82 11.98 -3.02
CA LYS A 235 5.79 13.39 -2.56
C LYS A 235 5.30 14.35 -3.63
N LEU A 236 5.41 13.96 -4.90
CA LEU A 236 5.04 14.82 -6.02
C LEU A 236 3.52 14.77 -6.26
N SER A 237 2.97 15.85 -6.81
CA SER A 237 1.60 15.83 -7.31
C SER A 237 1.49 14.88 -8.50
N GLY A 238 0.32 14.29 -8.72
CA GLY A 238 0.12 13.34 -9.82
C GLY A 238 0.50 13.90 -11.20
N GLY A 239 0.31 15.22 -11.42
CA GLY A 239 0.75 15.90 -12.63
C GLY A 239 2.27 16.01 -12.77
N ALA A 240 2.98 16.29 -11.68
CA ALA A 240 4.44 16.34 -11.67
C ALA A 240 5.05 14.94 -11.88
N SER A 241 4.50 13.92 -11.23
CA SER A 241 4.90 12.51 -11.45
C SER A 241 4.70 12.08 -12.91
N PHE A 242 3.55 12.45 -13.50
CA PHE A 242 3.27 12.17 -14.91
C PHE A 242 4.23 12.92 -15.85
N GLY A 243 4.58 14.17 -15.52
CA GLY A 243 5.57 14.97 -16.25
C GLY A 243 6.95 14.32 -16.31
N ILE A 244 7.42 13.69 -15.23
CA ILE A 244 8.69 12.95 -15.21
C ILE A 244 8.68 11.78 -16.20
N MET A 245 7.59 11.02 -16.26
CA MET A 245 7.46 9.89 -17.18
C MET A 245 7.46 10.35 -18.65
N ILE A 246 6.76 11.44 -18.96
CA ILE A 246 6.79 12.08 -20.28
C ILE A 246 8.21 12.59 -20.61
N GLY A 247 8.86 13.25 -19.65
CA GLY A 247 10.22 13.74 -19.78
C GLY A 247 11.22 12.63 -20.12
N LEU A 248 11.07 11.45 -19.49
CA LEU A 248 11.88 10.27 -19.79
C LEU A 248 11.71 9.82 -21.25
N TRP A 249 10.47 9.78 -21.75
CA TRP A 249 10.17 9.43 -23.14
C TRP A 249 10.78 10.43 -24.14
N PHE A 250 10.64 11.74 -23.89
CA PHE A 250 11.28 12.77 -24.71
C PHE A 250 12.81 12.67 -24.64
N GLY A 251 13.38 12.41 -23.47
CA GLY A 251 14.82 12.21 -23.28
C GLY A 251 15.35 11.03 -24.10
N VAL A 252 14.69 9.88 -24.03
CA VAL A 252 15.03 8.70 -24.85
C VAL A 252 14.94 9.01 -26.35
N ASN A 253 13.87 9.67 -26.78
CA ASN A 253 13.70 10.04 -28.19
C ASN A 253 14.74 11.05 -28.68
N PHE A 254 15.10 12.01 -27.84
CA PHE A 254 16.16 12.98 -28.13
C PHE A 254 17.51 12.28 -28.28
N LEU A 255 17.88 11.43 -27.32
CA LEU A 255 19.12 10.65 -27.38
C LEU A 255 19.17 9.75 -28.62
N ASN A 256 18.08 9.05 -28.93
CA ASN A 256 17.99 8.25 -30.16
C ASN A 256 18.20 9.10 -31.42
N ARG A 257 17.59 10.30 -31.50
CA ARG A 257 17.82 11.22 -32.62
C ARG A 257 19.30 11.65 -32.69
N GLN A 258 19.91 11.99 -31.56
CA GLN A 258 21.33 12.38 -31.51
C GLN A 258 22.25 11.24 -31.95
N ALA A 259 21.97 10.00 -31.58
CA ALA A 259 22.73 8.83 -32.01
C ALA A 259 22.63 8.59 -33.53
N VAL A 260 21.45 8.80 -34.12
CA VAL A 260 21.25 8.70 -35.58
C VAL A 260 21.92 9.85 -36.33
N SER A 261 21.80 11.08 -35.82
CA SER A 261 22.40 12.27 -36.44
C SER A 261 23.92 12.33 -36.28
N ASN A 262 24.48 11.71 -35.24
CA ASN A 262 25.91 11.69 -34.96
C ASN A 262 26.37 10.25 -34.66
N PRO A 263 26.62 9.44 -35.70
CA PRO A 263 26.97 8.02 -35.54
C PRO A 263 28.23 7.78 -34.71
N GLU A 264 29.14 8.73 -34.65
CA GLU A 264 30.35 8.69 -33.81
C GLU A 264 30.05 8.63 -32.31
N TYR A 265 28.94 9.22 -31.86
CA TYR A 265 28.52 9.19 -30.45
C TYR A 265 27.55 8.05 -30.14
N ALA A 266 27.00 7.37 -31.14
CA ALA A 266 26.03 6.29 -30.96
C ALA A 266 26.52 5.17 -30.02
N PRO A 267 27.80 4.73 -30.03
CA PRO A 267 28.29 3.71 -29.10
C PRO A 267 28.21 4.12 -27.62
N TYR A 268 28.19 5.42 -27.31
CA TYR A 268 28.06 5.94 -25.95
C TYR A 268 26.60 6.24 -25.59
N ILE A 269 25.80 6.68 -26.57
CA ILE A 269 24.39 7.03 -26.36
C ILE A 269 23.51 5.79 -26.21
N MET A 270 23.70 4.76 -27.05
CA MET A 270 22.84 3.58 -27.06
C MET A 270 22.83 2.81 -25.72
N PRO A 271 23.98 2.57 -25.05
CA PRO A 271 23.99 1.99 -23.71
C PRO A 271 23.18 2.82 -22.70
N LEU A 272 23.28 4.15 -22.76
CA LEU A 272 22.50 5.04 -21.89
C LEU A 272 21.00 4.90 -22.13
N VAL A 273 20.58 4.89 -23.41
CA VAL A 273 19.17 4.65 -23.78
C VAL A 273 18.67 3.30 -23.26
N TYR A 274 19.46 2.23 -23.42
CA TYR A 274 19.09 0.92 -22.90
C TYR A 274 18.96 0.90 -21.38
N ILE A 275 19.86 1.57 -20.65
CA ILE A 275 19.75 1.72 -19.19
C ILE A 275 18.47 2.47 -18.82
N MET A 276 18.14 3.57 -19.49
CA MET A 276 16.92 4.33 -19.22
C MET A 276 15.64 3.51 -19.45
N VAL A 277 15.58 2.79 -20.59
CA VAL A 277 14.44 1.91 -20.90
C VAL A 277 14.37 0.74 -19.92
N PHE A 278 15.51 0.16 -19.57
CA PHE A 278 15.58 -0.92 -18.58
C PHE A 278 15.08 -0.45 -17.21
N LEU A 279 15.55 0.69 -16.71
CA LEU A 279 15.08 1.26 -15.44
C LEU A 279 13.58 1.56 -15.48
N PHE A 280 13.06 2.05 -16.60
CA PHE A 280 11.63 2.24 -16.79
C PHE A 280 10.86 0.93 -16.70
N LEU A 281 11.26 -0.10 -17.46
CA LEU A 281 10.62 -1.41 -17.42
C LEU A 281 10.76 -2.08 -16.04
N LEU A 282 11.87 -1.83 -15.34
CA LEU A 282 12.10 -2.32 -13.99
C LEU A 282 10.98 -1.84 -13.05
N THR A 283 10.47 -0.61 -13.21
CA THR A 283 9.34 -0.13 -12.39
C THR A 283 8.06 -0.95 -12.53
N TRP A 284 7.89 -1.71 -13.63
CA TRP A 284 6.70 -2.55 -13.85
C TRP A 284 6.88 -3.97 -13.33
N ILE A 285 8.11 -4.48 -13.36
CA ILE A 285 8.40 -5.89 -13.02
C ILE A 285 9.01 -6.07 -11.63
N ILE A 286 9.53 -5.01 -11.00
CA ILE A 286 10.26 -5.10 -9.74
C ILE A 286 9.39 -5.69 -8.63
N ASP A 287 8.14 -5.24 -8.49
CA ASP A 287 7.20 -5.75 -7.47
C ASP A 287 6.89 -7.25 -7.67
N PRO A 288 6.41 -7.71 -8.86
CA PRO A 288 6.24 -9.13 -9.15
C PRO A 288 7.49 -9.96 -8.85
N LEU A 289 8.65 -9.48 -9.29
CA LEU A 289 9.93 -10.15 -9.10
C LEU A 289 10.30 -10.26 -7.62
N MET A 290 10.06 -9.20 -6.86
CA MET A 290 10.34 -9.16 -5.43
C MET A 290 9.37 -10.02 -4.63
N ASN A 291 8.08 -10.08 -4.99
CA ASN A 291 7.15 -11.01 -4.35
C ASN A 291 7.53 -12.47 -4.62
N PHE A 292 8.02 -12.78 -5.82
CA PHE A 292 8.64 -14.09 -6.10
C PHE A 292 9.89 -14.34 -5.26
N TYR A 293 10.79 -13.37 -5.13
CA TYR A 293 11.94 -13.48 -4.23
C TYR A 293 11.50 -13.76 -2.78
N LEU A 294 10.53 -13.02 -2.26
CA LEU A 294 9.99 -13.19 -0.92
C LEU A 294 9.36 -14.58 -0.74
N LEU A 295 8.69 -15.12 -1.76
CA LEU A 295 8.15 -16.48 -1.74
C LEU A 295 9.25 -17.53 -1.52
N THR A 296 10.47 -17.31 -2.01
CA THR A 296 11.62 -18.20 -1.78
C THR A 296 12.28 -18.02 -0.41
N ASN A 297 12.01 -16.90 0.27
CA ASN A 297 12.55 -16.59 1.59
C ASN A 297 11.67 -17.14 2.73
N LYS A 298 12.29 -17.72 3.77
CA LYS A 298 11.59 -18.32 4.93
C LYS A 298 10.65 -17.33 5.64
N TYR A 299 11.10 -16.11 5.87
CA TYR A 299 10.32 -15.06 6.56
C TYR A 299 9.43 -14.30 5.59
N GLY A 300 9.95 -13.99 4.38
CA GLY A 300 9.20 -13.29 3.34
C GLY A 300 7.88 -13.99 2.99
N ARG A 301 7.89 -15.32 2.85
CA ARG A 301 6.69 -16.11 2.57
C ARG A 301 5.60 -15.99 3.63
N LEU A 302 5.95 -15.74 4.89
CA LEU A 302 4.96 -15.59 5.97
C LEU A 302 4.24 -14.25 5.91
N LEU A 303 4.89 -13.21 5.37
CA LEU A 303 4.32 -11.88 5.23
C LEU A 303 3.38 -11.76 4.04
N LEU A 304 3.62 -12.52 2.97
CA LEU A 304 2.75 -12.54 1.78
C LEU A 304 1.38 -13.15 2.10
N ASP A 305 0.33 -12.49 1.61
CA ASP A 305 -1.03 -13.02 1.66
C ASP A 305 -1.25 -14.16 0.65
N LYS A 306 -2.48 -14.67 0.57
CA LYS A 306 -2.82 -15.79 -0.33
C LYS A 306 -2.74 -15.40 -1.80
N ASP A 307 -3.15 -14.19 -2.15
CA ASP A 307 -3.19 -13.72 -3.53
C ASP A 307 -1.77 -13.40 -4.03
N ASP A 308 -0.96 -12.76 -3.19
CA ASP A 308 0.45 -12.50 -3.44
C ASP A 308 1.24 -13.79 -3.64
N LYS A 309 0.97 -14.83 -2.85
CA LYS A 309 1.61 -16.15 -3.05
C LYS A 309 1.27 -16.76 -4.39
N LEU A 310 0.01 -16.67 -4.81
CA LEU A 310 -0.44 -17.18 -6.10
C LEU A 310 0.21 -16.40 -7.25
N MET A 311 0.13 -15.07 -7.22
CA MET A 311 0.75 -14.20 -8.22
C MET A 311 2.27 -14.41 -8.29
N ALA A 312 2.96 -14.45 -7.15
CA ALA A 312 4.40 -14.72 -7.06
C ALA A 312 4.77 -16.10 -7.65
N SER A 313 3.95 -17.12 -7.40
CA SER A 313 4.17 -18.46 -7.96
C SER A 313 4.00 -18.48 -9.49
N LEU A 314 2.98 -17.78 -10.01
CA LEU A 314 2.77 -17.64 -11.46
C LEU A 314 3.90 -16.85 -12.13
N VAL A 315 4.38 -15.78 -11.49
CA VAL A 315 5.56 -15.03 -11.94
C VAL A 315 6.79 -15.92 -11.97
N GLY A 316 7.04 -16.72 -10.92
CA GLY A 316 8.13 -17.69 -10.88
C GLY A 316 8.04 -18.73 -11.99
N GLY A 317 6.85 -19.28 -12.26
CA GLY A 317 6.60 -20.18 -13.37
C GLY A 317 6.88 -19.54 -14.73
N SER A 318 6.41 -18.30 -14.93
CA SER A 318 6.66 -17.52 -16.16
C SER A 318 8.15 -17.28 -16.38
N LEU A 319 8.89 -16.85 -15.35
CA LEU A 319 10.34 -16.65 -15.43
C LEU A 319 11.08 -17.97 -15.72
N GLY A 320 10.63 -19.09 -15.15
CA GLY A 320 11.16 -20.42 -15.45
C GLY A 320 10.97 -20.80 -16.93
N LEU A 321 9.77 -20.57 -17.48
CA LEU A 321 9.48 -20.79 -18.90
C LEU A 321 10.28 -19.84 -19.81
N ALA A 322 10.48 -18.59 -19.38
CA ALA A 322 11.32 -17.63 -20.09
C ALA A 322 12.76 -18.14 -20.19
N LEU A 323 13.32 -18.63 -19.08
CA LEU A 323 14.68 -19.18 -19.02
C LEU A 323 14.82 -20.42 -19.92
N LEU A 324 13.88 -21.37 -19.82
CA LEU A 324 13.88 -22.57 -20.66
C LEU A 324 13.78 -22.22 -22.15
N SER A 325 12.94 -21.25 -22.50
CA SER A 325 12.83 -20.75 -23.88
C SER A 325 14.13 -20.07 -24.34
N GLY A 326 14.78 -19.28 -23.49
CA GLY A 326 16.08 -18.69 -23.78
C GLY A 326 17.16 -19.74 -24.04
N ILE A 327 17.22 -20.80 -23.23
CA ILE A 327 18.16 -21.92 -23.42
C ILE A 327 17.85 -22.65 -24.73
N ALA A 328 16.56 -22.93 -25.01
CA ALA A 328 16.15 -23.57 -26.27
C ALA A 328 16.50 -22.71 -27.49
N TRP A 329 16.37 -21.39 -27.39
CA TRP A 329 16.81 -20.46 -28.44
C TRP A 329 18.33 -20.55 -28.67
N LEU A 330 19.14 -20.50 -27.61
CA LEU A 330 20.59 -20.62 -27.73
C LEU A 330 21.03 -21.97 -28.33
N ALA A 331 20.30 -23.04 -28.02
CA ALA A 331 20.61 -24.39 -28.51
C ALA A 331 20.17 -24.62 -29.97
N THR A 332 19.05 -24.03 -30.41
CA THR A 332 18.43 -24.32 -31.71
C THR A 332 18.54 -23.19 -32.73
N GLY A 333 18.76 -21.96 -32.29
CA GLY A 333 18.72 -20.75 -33.12
C GLY A 333 17.32 -20.30 -33.55
N PHE A 334 16.25 -21.01 -33.16
CA PHE A 334 14.90 -20.65 -33.60
C PHE A 334 14.35 -19.41 -32.91
N SER A 335 13.98 -18.40 -33.71
CA SER A 335 13.43 -17.13 -33.23
C SER A 335 12.13 -17.28 -32.43
N THR A 336 11.35 -18.34 -32.66
CA THR A 336 10.15 -18.65 -31.88
C THR A 336 10.45 -18.76 -30.38
N PHE A 337 11.56 -19.39 -30.00
CA PHE A 337 11.95 -19.52 -28.60
C PHE A 337 12.43 -18.18 -28.02
N GLN A 338 13.05 -17.32 -28.82
CA GLN A 338 13.39 -15.96 -28.42
C GLN A 338 12.13 -15.12 -28.12
N LEU A 339 11.11 -15.23 -28.98
CA LEU A 339 9.81 -14.56 -28.78
C LEU A 339 9.11 -15.07 -27.53
N PHE A 340 9.13 -16.38 -27.28
CA PHE A 340 8.60 -16.95 -26.04
C PHE A 340 9.34 -16.45 -24.80
N ALA A 341 10.66 -16.42 -24.83
CA ALA A 341 11.45 -15.89 -23.72
C ALA A 341 11.05 -14.44 -23.40
N ALA A 342 10.95 -13.58 -24.42
CA ALA A 342 10.52 -12.20 -24.25
C ALA A 342 9.07 -12.09 -23.74
N ALA A 343 8.14 -12.88 -24.29
CA ALA A 343 6.75 -12.87 -23.88
C ALA A 343 6.57 -13.30 -22.42
N PHE A 344 7.25 -14.35 -21.97
CA PHE A 344 7.16 -14.82 -20.58
C PHE A 344 7.77 -13.84 -19.58
N VAL A 345 8.81 -13.08 -19.95
CA VAL A 345 9.30 -11.97 -19.11
C VAL A 345 8.23 -10.88 -18.99
N MET A 346 7.62 -10.46 -20.10
CA MET A 346 6.62 -9.40 -20.10
C MET A 346 5.32 -9.81 -19.38
N LEU A 347 4.93 -11.09 -19.46
CA LEU A 347 3.76 -11.63 -18.76
C LEU A 347 3.89 -11.60 -17.24
N THR A 348 5.09 -11.39 -16.68
CA THR A 348 5.25 -11.18 -15.23
C THR A 348 4.47 -9.97 -14.72
N ILE A 349 4.23 -8.96 -15.56
CA ILE A 349 3.47 -7.75 -15.23
C ILE A 349 2.02 -8.10 -14.88
N PRO A 350 1.21 -8.67 -15.81
CA PRO A 350 -0.17 -9.01 -15.50
C PRO A 350 -0.29 -10.19 -14.52
N LEU A 351 0.59 -11.20 -14.61
CA LEU A 351 0.58 -12.33 -13.67
C LEU A 351 0.92 -11.91 -12.23
N GLY A 352 1.67 -10.83 -12.05
CA GLY A 352 2.06 -10.30 -10.75
C GLY A 352 1.06 -9.31 -10.14
N SER A 353 -0.05 -9.00 -10.82
CA SER A 353 -0.91 -7.90 -10.38
C SER A 353 -2.42 -8.08 -10.60
N PHE A 354 -2.87 -9.12 -11.32
CA PHE A 354 -4.28 -9.31 -11.66
C PHE A 354 -5.24 -9.54 -10.49
N LEU A 355 -4.73 -9.93 -9.32
CA LEU A 355 -5.52 -10.12 -8.09
C LEU A 355 -5.44 -8.93 -7.12
N ARG A 356 -4.66 -7.89 -7.44
CA ARG A 356 -4.51 -6.70 -6.58
C ARG A 356 -5.83 -5.99 -6.25
N PRO A 357 -6.80 -5.83 -7.17
CA PRO A 357 -8.03 -5.14 -6.82
C PRO A 357 -8.83 -5.92 -5.77
N LYS A 358 -9.27 -5.23 -4.72
CA LYS A 358 -10.07 -5.85 -3.65
C LYS A 358 -11.52 -6.09 -4.06
N ARG A 359 -12.04 -5.25 -4.95
CA ARG A 359 -13.42 -5.35 -5.43
C ARG A 359 -13.58 -6.48 -6.43
N LYS A 360 -14.67 -7.25 -6.29
CA LYS A 360 -14.98 -8.42 -7.13
C LYS A 360 -14.98 -8.11 -8.63
N GLN A 361 -15.59 -6.99 -9.05
CA GLN A 361 -15.74 -6.65 -10.46
C GLN A 361 -14.40 -6.28 -11.13
N PRO A 362 -13.60 -5.29 -10.63
CA PRO A 362 -12.27 -5.01 -11.15
C PRO A 362 -11.34 -6.24 -11.17
N ARG A 363 -11.38 -7.04 -10.09
CA ARG A 363 -10.58 -8.27 -9.98
C ARG A 363 -10.92 -9.29 -11.07
N LEU A 364 -12.21 -9.52 -11.31
CA LEU A 364 -12.66 -10.42 -12.38
C LEU A 364 -12.21 -9.91 -13.75
N LEU A 365 -12.33 -8.61 -13.99
CA LEU A 365 -11.91 -7.99 -15.26
C LEU A 365 -10.41 -8.21 -15.52
N LEU A 366 -9.54 -7.92 -14.53
CA LEU A 366 -8.09 -8.12 -14.70
C LEU A 366 -7.72 -9.59 -14.84
N THR A 367 -8.44 -10.50 -14.18
CA THR A 367 -8.24 -11.94 -14.32
C THR A 367 -8.50 -12.39 -15.75
N ILE A 368 -9.64 -11.99 -16.33
CA ILE A 368 -10.00 -12.31 -17.73
C ILE A 368 -9.00 -11.67 -18.69
N TYR A 369 -8.64 -10.40 -18.47
CA TYR A 369 -7.68 -9.69 -19.31
C TYR A 369 -6.31 -10.41 -19.32
N THR A 370 -5.83 -10.82 -18.14
CA THR A 370 -4.56 -11.53 -17.99
C THR A 370 -4.59 -12.87 -18.71
N ALA A 371 -5.67 -13.63 -18.57
CA ALA A 371 -5.85 -14.89 -19.31
C ALA A 371 -5.85 -14.68 -20.84
N ALA A 372 -6.49 -13.61 -21.32
CA ALA A 372 -6.49 -13.25 -22.74
C ALA A 372 -5.07 -12.91 -23.25
N LEU A 373 -4.30 -12.11 -22.50
CA LEU A 373 -2.91 -11.79 -22.86
C LEU A 373 -2.02 -13.04 -22.95
N VAL A 374 -2.13 -13.93 -21.97
CA VAL A 374 -1.43 -15.23 -21.98
C VAL A 374 -1.83 -16.04 -23.20
N GLY A 375 -3.14 -16.14 -23.49
CA GLY A 375 -3.66 -16.85 -24.66
C GLY A 375 -3.15 -16.29 -25.98
N PHE A 376 -3.16 -14.96 -26.15
CA PHE A 376 -2.65 -14.30 -27.35
C PHE A 376 -1.16 -14.56 -27.58
N ALA A 377 -0.35 -14.54 -26.51
CA ALA A 377 1.07 -14.87 -26.62
C ALA A 377 1.29 -16.35 -26.99
N LEU A 378 0.63 -17.27 -26.28
CA LEU A 378 0.82 -18.71 -26.46
C LEU A 378 0.31 -19.23 -27.81
N ILE A 379 -0.76 -18.64 -28.36
CA ILE A 379 -1.31 -19.01 -29.67
C ILE A 379 -0.61 -18.24 -30.79
N GLY A 380 -0.36 -16.94 -30.57
CA GLY A 380 0.17 -16.04 -31.60
C GLY A 380 1.60 -16.38 -32.02
N ILE A 381 2.47 -16.73 -31.07
CA ILE A 381 3.89 -17.00 -31.35
C ILE A 381 4.06 -18.26 -32.23
N PRO A 382 3.50 -19.44 -31.89
CA PRO A 382 3.60 -20.63 -32.75
C PRO A 382 2.89 -20.46 -34.09
N ALA A 383 1.78 -19.73 -34.12
CA ALA A 383 1.01 -19.49 -35.35
C ALA A 383 1.66 -18.45 -36.27
N GLY A 384 2.71 -17.75 -35.83
CA GLY A 384 3.29 -16.63 -36.57
C GLY A 384 2.31 -15.47 -36.78
N SER A 385 1.28 -15.34 -35.93
CA SER A 385 0.22 -14.36 -36.09
C SER A 385 0.64 -12.99 -35.56
N SER A 386 1.00 -12.09 -36.47
CA SER A 386 1.35 -10.70 -36.13
C SER A 386 0.23 -9.98 -35.38
N LEU A 387 -1.03 -10.25 -35.72
CA LEU A 387 -2.19 -9.70 -35.02
C LEU A 387 -2.19 -10.10 -33.54
N LEU A 388 -2.10 -11.40 -33.24
CA LEU A 388 -2.15 -11.90 -31.86
C LEU A 388 -0.94 -11.43 -31.04
N ILE A 389 0.25 -11.42 -31.66
CA ILE A 389 1.47 -10.91 -31.01
C ILE A 389 1.33 -9.42 -30.68
N ASN A 390 0.82 -8.61 -31.62
CA ASN A 390 0.59 -7.18 -31.39
C ASN A 390 -0.50 -6.95 -30.34
N LEU A 391 -1.60 -7.73 -30.35
CA LEU A 391 -2.63 -7.66 -29.32
C LEU A 391 -2.07 -7.97 -27.92
N ALA A 392 -1.17 -8.95 -27.80
CA ALA A 392 -0.48 -9.21 -26.55
C ALA A 392 0.42 -8.03 -26.11
N LEU A 393 1.24 -7.49 -27.02
CA LEU A 393 2.19 -6.40 -26.73
C LEU A 393 1.48 -5.08 -26.37
N PHE A 394 0.56 -4.60 -27.21
CA PHE A 394 -0.19 -3.37 -26.93
C PHE A 394 -1.18 -3.57 -25.79
N GLY A 395 -1.71 -4.79 -25.63
CA GLY A 395 -2.55 -5.15 -24.49
C GLY A 395 -1.81 -5.08 -23.16
N LEU A 396 -0.53 -5.44 -23.10
CA LEU A 396 0.31 -5.26 -21.90
C LEU A 396 0.47 -3.77 -21.52
N LEU A 397 0.67 -2.89 -22.50
CA LEU A 397 0.73 -1.45 -22.25
C LEU A 397 -0.62 -0.94 -21.71
N ALA A 398 -1.72 -1.29 -22.38
CA ALA A 398 -3.06 -0.92 -21.94
C ALA A 398 -3.39 -1.47 -20.55
N TYR A 399 -2.96 -2.69 -20.24
CA TYR A 399 -3.11 -3.30 -18.92
C TYR A 399 -2.54 -2.42 -17.82
N GLN A 400 -1.33 -1.87 -18.01
CA GLN A 400 -0.69 -1.00 -17.02
C GLN A 400 -1.50 0.28 -16.75
N PHE A 401 -2.11 0.87 -17.77
CA PHE A 401 -3.00 2.03 -17.59
C PHE A 401 -4.31 1.65 -16.90
N ILE A 402 -4.89 0.50 -17.25
CA ILE A 402 -6.13 0.00 -16.65
C ILE A 402 -5.93 -0.26 -15.16
N ILE A 403 -4.88 -1.00 -14.78
CA ILE A 403 -4.61 -1.30 -13.37
C ILE A 403 -4.29 -0.02 -12.61
N ASN A 404 -3.45 0.88 -13.13
CA ASN A 404 -3.16 2.15 -12.46
C ASN A 404 -4.43 2.99 -12.27
N GLY A 405 -5.33 3.03 -13.25
CA GLY A 405 -6.61 3.75 -13.14
C GLY A 405 -7.58 3.11 -12.14
N MET A 406 -7.64 1.78 -12.07
CA MET A 406 -8.40 1.06 -11.06
C MET A 406 -7.84 1.30 -9.66
N MET A 407 -6.53 1.12 -9.50
CA MET A 407 -5.84 1.34 -8.24
C MET A 407 -5.93 2.81 -7.82
N ALA A 408 -5.92 3.80 -8.71
CA ALA A 408 -6.12 5.20 -8.32
C ALA A 408 -7.54 5.47 -7.79
N ARG A 409 -8.55 4.77 -8.31
CA ARG A 409 -9.94 4.86 -7.80
C ARG A 409 -10.14 4.12 -6.48
N GLU A 410 -9.37 3.05 -6.25
CA GLU A 410 -9.37 2.31 -4.99
C GLU A 410 -8.48 2.98 -3.93
N HIS A 411 -7.26 3.43 -4.27
CA HIS A 411 -6.29 4.11 -3.38
C HIS A 411 -6.58 5.60 -3.15
N GLY A 412 -7.32 6.27 -4.04
CA GLY A 412 -7.99 7.52 -3.68
C GLY A 412 -8.94 7.37 -2.49
N ARG A 413 -9.14 6.13 -2.03
CA ARG A 413 -9.86 5.73 -0.82
C ARG A 413 -9.04 4.91 0.19
N THR A 414 -7.76 4.65 -0.06
CA THR A 414 -6.87 3.86 0.80
C THR A 414 -5.41 4.23 0.51
N PHE A 415 -4.82 5.16 1.28
CA PHE A 415 -3.36 5.24 1.39
C PHE A 415 -3.00 5.09 2.86
N GLY A 416 -2.42 3.93 3.18
CA GLY A 416 -2.25 3.43 4.54
C GLY A 416 -2.73 1.98 4.61
N GLU A 417 -2.16 1.10 3.80
CA GLU A 417 -2.29 -0.35 3.96
C GLU A 417 -0.90 -0.99 3.91
#